data_AF-A0A8S9BMI9-F1
#
_entry.id   AF-A0A8S9BMI9-F1
#
_cell.length_a   1.000
_cell.length_b   1.000
_cell.length_c   1.000
_cell.angle_alpha   90.00
_cell.angle_beta   90.00
_cell.angle_gamma   90.00
#
_symmetry.space_group_name_H-M   'P 1'
#
loop_
_entity.id
_entity.type
_entity.pdbx_description
1 polymer ?
#
loop_
_entity_poly.entity_id
_entity_poly.type
_entity_poly.pdbx_seq_one_letter_code
_entity_poly.pdbx_strand_id
1 'polypeptide(L)'
;MVRPHAKNPNAPEHLPEVATDQTIIKAIAEKLFSEPDPEAAQVLNQRIKALNDVNQRRHQIKKLKTREDLPEYPPFSSTPKATESNVCKGTKINSRQGLRILDQNAGTPTICTDAYLQFICDYANLWHSKNSGVDCRSPGTDPKYFYLAQDFHRELMARTPQNMANETRKRLSRRQFWKLRYLFIPISFVPGRQDAAHVAVCAVSPEAKFVDYVCSGGDSGLPDSPRSDGAHCMPKLFAWLAEFIGNEQGAGFVPSEWKLRTGAGRLQNLWRGDCGIYTVTHVLTLAFGYGYGEKGGFPKDHQHRIIKRRKRYVQDLMLGGFSLYEEGASNCQYYPLIDKKPEALRKDGFHGLPQSVLNQLPKWARPIKACYAKCPNKSALKLHCRRNAKLYPGFDKPNISGRGIKLAQFIQWVEDMDEQWAKKVQDGCGAEWIDPRFSSQDVTPKRALWGLFYNRQPFVFQVNSKTKSNQLEDTCL
;
A
#
# COMPACT_ATOMS: atom_id res chain seq x y z
N MET A 1 -16.51 16.37 -53.22
CA MET A 1 -16.26 14.96 -52.89
C MET A 1 -15.24 14.90 -51.76
N VAL A 2 -15.70 14.76 -50.52
CA VAL A 2 -14.86 14.67 -49.32
C VAL A 2 -14.44 13.21 -49.17
N ARG A 3 -13.13 12.94 -49.13
CA ARG A 3 -12.61 11.59 -48.87
C ARG A 3 -12.94 11.19 -47.42
N PRO A 4 -13.36 9.95 -47.15
CA PRO A 4 -13.63 9.50 -45.80
C PRO A 4 -12.32 9.39 -45.01
N HIS A 5 -12.32 9.91 -43.78
CA HIS A 5 -11.21 9.81 -42.83
C HIS A 5 -10.77 8.35 -42.65
N ALA A 6 -9.46 8.10 -42.76
CA ALA A 6 -8.87 6.83 -42.35
C ALA A 6 -8.95 6.74 -40.81
N LYS A 7 -9.88 5.92 -40.32
CA LYS A 7 -10.09 5.63 -38.89
C LYS A 7 -8.93 4.78 -38.37
N ASN A 8 -8.31 5.20 -37.26
CA ASN A 8 -7.29 4.42 -36.56
C ASN A 8 -7.94 3.19 -35.88
N PRO A 9 -7.52 1.95 -36.21
CA PRO A 9 -8.16 0.73 -35.73
C PRO A 9 -7.90 0.37 -34.25
N ASN A 10 -7.10 1.15 -33.50
CA ASN A 10 -6.67 0.80 -32.14
C ASN A 10 -7.39 1.55 -31.00
N ALA A 11 -8.37 2.41 -31.29
CA ALA A 11 -9.08 3.19 -30.27
C ALA A 11 -10.58 2.84 -30.26
N PRO A 12 -11.08 2.09 -29.27
CA PRO A 12 -12.51 1.76 -29.22
C PRO A 12 -13.43 2.96 -28.85
N GLU A 13 -12.89 4.13 -28.52
CA GLU A 13 -13.49 5.02 -27.49
C GLU A 13 -13.52 6.52 -27.83
N HIS A 14 -13.35 6.92 -29.11
CA HIS A 14 -13.32 8.34 -29.51
C HIS A 14 -14.65 9.12 -29.36
N LEU A 15 -15.59 8.63 -28.56
CA LEU A 15 -16.66 9.42 -27.97
C LEU A 15 -16.73 9.09 -26.46
N PRO A 16 -15.99 9.83 -25.61
CA PRO A 16 -16.11 9.76 -24.14
C PRO A 16 -17.56 9.89 -23.63
N GLU A 17 -18.43 10.48 -24.45
CA GLU A 17 -19.85 10.69 -24.16
C GLU A 17 -20.70 9.41 -24.27
N VAL A 18 -20.16 8.30 -24.80
CA VAL A 18 -20.94 7.09 -25.13
C VAL A 18 -20.45 5.81 -24.43
N ALA A 19 -19.18 5.77 -23.98
CA ALA A 19 -18.61 4.57 -23.35
C ALA A 19 -18.73 4.61 -21.82
N THR A 20 -19.21 3.52 -21.21
CA THR A 20 -19.24 3.40 -19.73
C THR A 20 -17.83 3.19 -19.17
N ASP A 21 -17.56 3.66 -17.94
CA ASP A 21 -16.29 3.40 -17.23
C ASP A 21 -15.90 1.93 -17.24
N GLN A 22 -16.86 1.00 -17.10
CA GLN A 22 -16.56 -0.43 -17.09
C GLN A 22 -16.05 -0.93 -18.44
N THR A 23 -16.57 -0.39 -19.54
CA THR A 23 -16.10 -0.70 -20.89
C THR A 23 -14.66 -0.21 -21.07
N ILE A 24 -14.39 1.03 -20.64
CA ILE A 24 -13.06 1.66 -20.71
C ILE A 24 -12.06 0.85 -19.88
N ILE A 25 -12.40 0.52 -18.63
CA ILE A 25 -11.53 -0.27 -17.75
C ILE A 25 -11.20 -1.63 -18.36
N LYS A 26 -12.20 -2.30 -18.97
CA LYS A 26 -11.97 -3.58 -19.65
C LYS A 26 -11.04 -3.42 -20.85
N ALA A 27 -11.28 -2.43 -21.71
CA ALA A 27 -10.43 -2.18 -22.88
C ALA A 27 -8.99 -1.83 -22.49
N ILE A 28 -8.82 -1.01 -21.44
CA ILE A 28 -7.50 -0.68 -20.90
C ILE A 28 -6.82 -1.89 -20.27
N ALA A 29 -7.55 -2.74 -19.53
CA ALA A 29 -6.99 -3.98 -19.00
C ALA A 29 -6.48 -4.90 -20.12
N GLU A 30 -7.20 -4.99 -21.23
CA GLU A 30 -6.75 -5.71 -22.43
C GLU A 30 -5.51 -5.04 -23.06
N LYS A 31 -5.53 -3.70 -23.20
CA LYS A 31 -4.41 -2.94 -23.79
C LYS A 31 -3.13 -3.02 -22.97
N LEU A 32 -3.20 -2.85 -21.65
CA LEU A 32 -2.06 -2.95 -20.72
C LEU A 32 -1.32 -4.29 -20.86
N PHE A 33 -2.04 -5.37 -21.16
CA PHE A 33 -1.54 -6.73 -21.27
C PHE A 33 -1.54 -7.26 -22.72
N SER A 34 -1.54 -6.36 -23.70
CA SER A 34 -1.45 -6.66 -25.14
C SER A 34 -0.01 -6.60 -25.65
N GLU A 35 0.26 -7.18 -26.83
CA GLU A 35 1.54 -6.96 -27.52
C GLU A 35 1.69 -5.49 -27.89
N PRO A 36 2.93 -4.94 -27.92
CA PRO A 36 3.21 -3.63 -28.49
C PRO A 36 2.62 -3.45 -29.89
N ASP A 37 2.37 -2.20 -30.26
CA ASP A 37 1.93 -1.89 -31.62
C ASP A 37 3.07 -2.24 -32.61
N PRO A 38 2.79 -2.66 -33.87
CA PRO A 38 3.81 -3.20 -34.77
C PRO A 38 5.03 -2.30 -34.99
N GLU A 39 4.80 -0.99 -35.11
CA GLU A 39 5.86 0.02 -35.24
C GLU A 39 6.74 0.06 -33.98
N ALA A 40 6.12 0.08 -32.79
CA ALA A 40 6.85 0.04 -31.53
C ALA A 40 7.62 -1.27 -31.36
N ALA A 41 7.07 -2.40 -31.81
CA ALA A 41 7.76 -3.70 -31.81
C ALA A 41 9.00 -3.68 -32.73
N GLN A 42 8.90 -3.05 -33.91
CA GLN A 42 10.03 -2.90 -34.82
C GLN A 42 11.15 -2.05 -34.20
N VAL A 43 10.81 -0.90 -33.61
CA VAL A 43 11.80 -0.04 -32.93
C VAL A 43 12.43 -0.77 -31.74
N LEU A 44 11.62 -1.53 -30.98
CA LEU A 44 12.12 -2.34 -29.87
C LEU A 44 13.15 -3.39 -30.35
N ASN A 45 12.85 -4.11 -31.42
CA ASN A 45 13.77 -5.09 -32.01
C ASN A 45 15.08 -4.44 -32.50
N GLN A 46 15.01 -3.25 -33.10
CA GLN A 46 16.20 -2.49 -33.48
C GLN A 46 17.07 -2.12 -32.27
N ARG A 47 16.45 -1.68 -31.16
CA ARG A 47 17.18 -1.36 -29.92
C ARG A 47 17.80 -2.59 -29.26
N ILE A 48 17.13 -3.74 -29.31
CA ILE A 48 17.68 -5.01 -28.83
C ILE A 48 18.93 -5.39 -29.64
N LYS A 49 18.86 -5.27 -30.97
CA LYS A 49 20.02 -5.52 -31.84
C LYS A 49 21.19 -4.60 -31.49
N ALA A 50 20.94 -3.29 -31.38
CA ALA A 50 21.97 -2.32 -31.02
C ALA A 50 22.61 -2.61 -29.64
N LEU A 51 21.81 -3.04 -28.65
CA LEU A 51 22.34 -3.45 -27.34
C LEU A 51 23.24 -4.69 -27.46
N ASN A 52 22.85 -5.68 -28.27
CA ASN A 52 23.64 -6.89 -28.48
C ASN A 52 24.99 -6.58 -29.12
N ASP A 53 25.02 -5.68 -30.12
CA ASP A 53 26.26 -5.25 -30.76
C ASP A 53 27.22 -4.59 -29.75
N VAL A 54 26.70 -3.71 -28.88
CA VAL A 54 27.48 -3.09 -27.80
C VAL A 54 27.99 -4.13 -26.79
N ASN A 55 27.14 -5.09 -26.38
CA ASN A 55 27.54 -6.15 -25.47
C ASN A 55 28.66 -7.03 -26.05
N GLN A 56 28.56 -7.38 -27.33
CA GLN A 56 29.60 -8.15 -28.04
C GLN A 56 30.93 -7.39 -28.06
N ARG A 57 30.92 -6.10 -28.42
CA ARG A 57 32.14 -5.27 -28.44
C ARG A 57 32.77 -5.15 -27.05
N ARG A 58 31.96 -4.89 -26.00
CA ARG A 58 32.44 -4.86 -24.61
C ARG A 58 33.06 -6.19 -24.17
N HIS A 59 32.49 -7.31 -24.61
CA HIS A 59 33.03 -8.64 -24.30
C HIS A 59 34.38 -8.88 -25.00
N GLN A 60 34.51 -8.49 -26.28
CA GLN A 60 35.75 -8.59 -27.04
C GLN A 60 36.89 -7.78 -26.42
N ILE A 61 36.66 -6.51 -26.07
CA ILE A 61 37.64 -5.64 -25.39
C ILE A 61 38.13 -6.28 -24.08
N LYS A 62 37.20 -6.77 -23.25
CA LYS A 62 37.54 -7.45 -21.99
C LYS A 62 38.35 -8.73 -22.21
N LYS A 63 37.97 -9.54 -23.19
CA LYS A 63 38.65 -10.81 -23.50
C LYS A 63 40.08 -10.57 -24.02
N LEU A 64 40.26 -9.57 -24.87
CA LEU A 64 41.55 -9.22 -25.46
C LEU A 64 42.46 -8.46 -24.49
N LYS A 65 41.96 -8.08 -23.29
CA LYS A 65 42.65 -7.24 -22.30
C LYS A 65 43.26 -5.97 -22.94
N THR A 66 42.59 -5.43 -23.96
CA THR A 66 43.03 -4.21 -24.63
C THR A 66 42.87 -3.02 -23.67
N ARG A 67 43.71 -2.00 -23.83
CA ARG A 67 43.54 -0.71 -23.14
C ARG A 67 42.44 0.17 -23.76
N GLU A 68 41.58 -0.41 -24.60
CA GLU A 68 40.48 0.30 -25.25
C GLU A 68 39.36 0.58 -24.25
N ASP A 69 38.79 1.78 -24.30
CA ASP A 69 37.67 2.15 -23.44
C ASP A 69 36.42 1.33 -23.76
N LEU A 70 35.69 0.92 -22.71
CA LEU A 70 34.47 0.14 -22.89
C LEU A 70 33.35 1.03 -23.46
N PRO A 71 32.78 0.71 -24.64
CA PRO A 71 31.78 1.56 -25.28
C PRO A 71 30.54 1.71 -24.42
N GLU A 72 30.04 2.94 -24.28
CA GLU A 72 28.87 3.24 -23.45
C GLU A 72 27.59 2.58 -23.98
N TYR A 73 26.63 2.35 -23.08
CA TYR A 73 25.32 1.88 -23.50
C TYR A 73 24.51 3.04 -24.11
N PRO A 74 23.86 2.85 -25.27
CA PRO A 74 23.09 3.91 -25.91
C PRO A 74 21.98 4.45 -24.99
N PRO A 75 21.64 5.75 -25.08
CA PRO A 75 20.51 6.30 -24.36
C PRO A 75 19.22 5.57 -24.75
N PHE A 76 18.32 5.38 -23.78
CA PHE A 76 17.05 4.71 -24.01
C PHE A 76 15.88 5.69 -23.88
N SER A 77 15.81 6.40 -22.75
CA SER A 77 14.81 7.43 -22.53
C SER A 77 15.20 8.35 -21.38
N SER A 78 14.46 9.44 -21.23
CA SER A 78 14.56 10.33 -20.08
C SER A 78 13.19 10.81 -19.66
N THR A 79 12.96 10.94 -18.35
CA THR A 79 11.78 11.64 -17.85
C THR A 79 11.90 13.15 -18.12
N PRO A 80 10.80 13.92 -18.08
CA PRO A 80 10.88 15.38 -18.12
C PRO A 80 11.83 15.93 -17.06
N LYS A 81 12.44 17.07 -17.35
CA LYS A 81 13.30 17.79 -16.40
C LYS A 81 12.45 18.50 -15.34
N ALA A 82 13.09 18.88 -14.23
CA ALA A 82 12.44 19.69 -13.19
C ALA A 82 11.99 21.09 -13.68
N THR A 83 12.49 21.55 -14.83
CA THR A 83 12.05 22.77 -15.52
C THR A 83 10.80 22.57 -16.39
N GLU A 84 10.42 21.32 -16.65
CA GLU A 84 9.30 20.94 -17.52
C GLU A 84 8.14 20.34 -16.71
N SER A 85 8.43 19.82 -15.52
CA SER A 85 7.50 19.09 -14.66
C SER A 85 7.83 19.33 -13.19
N ASN A 86 6.81 19.59 -12.37
CA ASN A 86 6.93 19.74 -10.92
C ASN A 86 7.16 18.41 -10.18
N VAL A 87 7.04 17.26 -10.86
CA VAL A 87 7.23 15.93 -10.26
C VAL A 87 8.44 15.18 -10.82
N CYS A 88 8.91 15.51 -12.03
CA CYS A 88 10.01 14.79 -12.66
C CYS A 88 11.38 15.43 -12.40
N LYS A 89 12.44 14.63 -12.52
CA LYS A 89 13.83 15.03 -12.20
C LYS A 89 14.80 14.93 -13.39
N GLY A 90 14.34 14.52 -14.56
CA GLY A 90 15.20 14.24 -15.72
C GLY A 90 15.99 12.92 -15.61
N THR A 91 15.41 11.88 -15.01
CA THR A 91 16.04 10.56 -14.86
C THR A 91 16.36 9.98 -16.24
N LYS A 92 17.65 9.71 -16.50
CA LYS A 92 18.13 9.10 -17.74
C LYS A 92 18.24 7.58 -17.61
N ILE A 93 17.68 6.87 -18.58
CA ILE A 93 17.76 5.41 -18.69
C ILE A 93 18.58 5.06 -19.92
N ASN A 94 19.52 4.13 -19.79
CA ASN A 94 20.26 3.57 -20.94
C ASN A 94 19.66 2.25 -21.42
N SER A 95 20.07 1.81 -22.61
CA SER A 95 19.46 0.66 -23.29
C SER A 95 19.63 -0.64 -22.51
N ARG A 96 20.74 -0.81 -21.78
CA ARG A 96 20.92 -1.97 -20.91
C ARG A 96 19.92 -1.98 -19.76
N GLN A 97 19.63 -0.83 -19.15
CA GLN A 97 18.67 -0.73 -18.07
C GLN A 97 17.23 -0.93 -18.58
N GLY A 98 16.83 -0.20 -19.62
CA GLY A 98 15.47 -0.27 -20.17
C GLY A 98 15.11 -1.64 -20.72
N LEU A 99 16.01 -2.27 -21.48
CA LEU A 99 15.75 -3.58 -22.10
C LEU A 99 15.87 -4.76 -21.11
N ARG A 100 16.53 -4.58 -19.96
CA ARG A 100 16.60 -5.62 -18.90
C ARG A 100 15.22 -6.02 -18.37
N ILE A 101 14.20 -5.17 -18.54
CA ILE A 101 12.82 -5.47 -18.16
C ILE A 101 12.24 -6.66 -18.96
N LEU A 102 12.76 -6.93 -20.16
CA LEU A 102 12.34 -8.08 -20.96
C LEU A 102 12.87 -9.41 -20.43
N ASP A 103 13.94 -9.39 -19.64
CA ASP A 103 14.51 -10.59 -19.02
C ASP A 103 13.65 -11.02 -17.83
N GLN A 104 13.00 -12.17 -17.97
CA GLN A 104 12.10 -12.74 -16.96
C GLN A 104 12.83 -13.16 -15.69
N ASN A 105 14.10 -13.56 -15.83
CA ASN A 105 14.94 -13.98 -14.72
C ASN A 105 15.59 -12.80 -14.00
N ALA A 106 15.61 -11.63 -14.65
CA ALA A 106 15.98 -10.38 -14.02
C ALA A 106 14.79 -9.69 -13.37
N GLY A 107 15.02 -9.10 -12.19
CA GLY A 107 14.11 -8.12 -11.63
C GLY A 107 14.10 -6.82 -12.42
N THR A 108 12.98 -6.09 -12.37
CA THR A 108 12.88 -4.73 -12.91
C THR A 108 13.91 -3.81 -12.25
N PRO A 109 14.77 -3.10 -13.01
CA PRO A 109 15.69 -2.14 -12.41
C PRO A 109 14.97 -1.02 -11.66
N THR A 110 15.42 -0.70 -10.44
CA THR A 110 14.89 0.39 -9.61
C THR A 110 14.72 1.71 -10.38
N ILE A 111 15.71 2.08 -11.19
CA ILE A 111 15.67 3.32 -11.98
C ILE A 111 14.50 3.33 -12.99
N CYS A 112 14.15 2.17 -13.54
CA CYS A 112 13.04 2.04 -14.48
C CYS A 112 11.69 2.14 -13.74
N THR A 113 11.58 1.58 -12.54
CA THR A 113 10.39 1.73 -11.70
C THR A 113 10.20 3.20 -11.31
N ASP A 114 11.26 3.89 -10.89
CA ASP A 114 11.22 5.31 -10.51
C ASP A 114 10.83 6.21 -11.69
N ALA A 115 11.45 6.01 -12.85
CA ALA A 115 11.12 6.75 -14.07
C ALA A 115 9.67 6.52 -14.53
N TYR A 116 9.16 5.31 -14.38
CA TYR A 116 7.78 5.00 -14.75
C TYR A 116 6.76 5.67 -13.82
N LEU A 117 7.05 5.73 -12.50
CA LEU A 117 6.23 6.50 -11.54
C LEU A 117 6.22 7.99 -11.89
N GLN A 118 7.36 8.55 -12.32
CA GLN A 118 7.46 9.92 -12.83
C GLN A 118 6.54 10.13 -14.03
N PHE A 119 6.60 9.25 -15.05
CA PHE A 119 5.72 9.34 -16.21
C PHE A 119 4.23 9.24 -15.85
N ILE A 120 3.85 8.35 -14.92
CA ILE A 120 2.45 8.25 -14.46
C ILE A 120 2.00 9.55 -13.81
N CYS A 121 2.78 10.09 -12.87
CA CYS A 121 2.42 11.34 -12.17
C CYS A 121 2.38 12.53 -13.13
N ASP A 122 3.37 12.66 -14.02
CA ASP A 122 3.45 13.75 -14.99
C ASP A 122 2.24 13.74 -15.92
N TYR A 123 1.90 12.56 -16.46
CA TYR A 123 0.77 12.41 -17.36
C TYR A 123 -0.56 12.63 -16.66
N ALA A 124 -0.75 12.10 -15.44
CA ALA A 124 -1.98 12.32 -14.67
C ALA A 124 -2.18 13.80 -14.33
N ASN A 125 -1.09 14.51 -14.00
CA ASN A 125 -1.13 15.96 -13.80
C ASN A 125 -1.43 16.72 -15.10
N LEU A 126 -0.79 16.35 -16.22
CA LEU A 126 -1.06 16.93 -17.54
C LEU A 126 -2.53 16.79 -17.93
N TRP A 127 -3.06 15.59 -17.79
CA TRP A 127 -4.45 15.26 -18.09
C TRP A 127 -5.41 16.06 -17.21
N HIS A 128 -5.14 16.13 -15.91
CA HIS A 128 -5.93 16.95 -14.99
C HIS A 128 -5.86 18.44 -15.33
N SER A 129 -4.72 18.95 -15.75
CA SER A 129 -4.60 20.35 -16.19
C SER A 129 -5.44 20.65 -17.41
N LYS A 130 -5.47 19.74 -18.39
CA LYS A 130 -6.30 19.87 -19.58
C LYS A 130 -7.79 19.82 -19.24
N ASN A 131 -8.20 18.90 -18.36
CA ASN A 131 -9.60 18.73 -17.99
C ASN A 131 -10.14 19.87 -17.12
N SER A 132 -9.36 20.34 -16.14
CA SER A 132 -9.84 21.35 -15.19
C SER A 132 -9.48 22.78 -15.57
N GLY A 133 -8.65 23.00 -16.59
CA GLY A 133 -8.11 24.32 -16.96
C GLY A 133 -7.14 24.91 -15.94
N VAL A 134 -6.69 24.12 -14.95
CA VAL A 134 -5.79 24.57 -13.87
C VAL A 134 -4.47 23.84 -14.00
N ASP A 135 -3.38 24.59 -14.19
CA ASP A 135 -2.05 23.99 -14.29
C ASP A 135 -1.65 23.30 -12.98
N CYS A 136 -1.36 22.01 -13.10
CA CYS A 136 -0.99 21.07 -12.04
C CYS A 136 0.35 20.38 -12.36
N ARG A 137 0.97 20.69 -13.52
CA ARG A 137 2.15 20.01 -14.04
C ARG A 137 3.39 20.89 -14.04
N SER A 138 3.24 22.17 -14.39
CA SER A 138 4.41 23.04 -14.57
C SER A 138 5.16 23.31 -13.26
N PRO A 139 6.45 23.65 -13.31
CA PRO A 139 7.22 23.99 -12.11
C PRO A 139 6.55 25.09 -11.28
N GLY A 140 6.53 24.93 -9.96
CA GLY A 140 5.92 25.88 -9.03
C GLY A 140 4.39 25.77 -8.87
N THR A 141 3.73 24.90 -9.62
CA THR A 141 2.29 24.63 -9.47
C THR A 141 1.99 23.56 -8.41
N ASP A 142 0.72 23.42 -8.04
CA ASP A 142 0.26 22.40 -7.10
C ASP A 142 -0.09 21.10 -7.85
N PRO A 143 0.69 20.02 -7.70
CA PRO A 143 0.37 18.75 -8.34
C PRO A 143 -0.90 18.12 -7.75
N LYS A 144 -1.55 17.28 -8.54
CA LYS A 144 -2.61 16.36 -8.09
C LYS A 144 -2.08 14.96 -7.79
N TYR A 145 -1.02 14.57 -8.49
CA TYR A 145 -0.35 13.30 -8.34
C TYR A 145 1.12 13.58 -8.06
N PHE A 146 1.65 12.99 -6.99
CA PHE A 146 3.04 13.15 -6.59
C PHE A 146 3.61 11.79 -6.18
N TYR A 147 4.93 11.68 -6.15
CA TYR A 147 5.59 10.48 -5.65
C TYR A 147 6.83 10.82 -4.83
N LEU A 148 7.16 9.94 -3.89
CA LEU A 148 8.45 9.94 -3.20
C LEU A 148 9.32 8.86 -3.82
N ALA A 149 10.61 9.13 -4.01
CA ALA A 149 11.51 8.19 -4.68
C ALA A 149 11.78 6.94 -3.81
N GLN A 150 12.34 5.89 -4.42
CA GLN A 150 12.55 4.59 -3.73
C GLN A 150 13.44 4.65 -2.49
N ASP A 151 14.34 5.63 -2.41
CA ASP A 151 15.18 5.88 -1.24
C ASP A 151 14.37 6.29 0.00
N PHE A 152 13.18 6.87 -0.20
CA PHE A 152 12.30 7.28 0.89
C PHE A 152 11.96 6.13 1.83
N HIS A 153 11.67 4.93 1.32
CA HIS A 153 11.37 3.79 2.19
C HIS A 153 12.54 3.43 3.10
N ARG A 154 13.76 3.36 2.55
CA ARG A 154 14.97 3.10 3.33
C ARG A 154 15.16 4.15 4.42
N GLU A 155 14.96 5.42 4.08
CA GLU A 155 15.07 6.52 5.05
C GLU A 155 13.96 6.49 6.10
N LEU A 156 12.72 6.18 5.71
CA LEU A 156 11.58 5.99 6.60
C LEU A 156 11.86 4.91 7.65
N MET A 157 12.50 3.81 7.25
CA MET A 157 12.86 2.74 8.15
C MET A 157 14.03 3.10 9.08
N ALA A 158 14.96 3.96 8.64
CA ALA A 158 16.17 4.32 9.39
C ALA A 158 16.04 5.56 10.29
N ARG A 159 15.19 6.53 9.93
CA ARG A 159 15.10 7.84 10.59
C ARG A 159 13.87 7.95 11.48
N THR A 160 13.84 8.98 12.32
CA THR A 160 12.66 9.31 13.11
C THR A 160 11.55 9.89 12.22
N PRO A 161 10.26 9.70 12.59
CA PRO A 161 9.13 10.30 11.88
C PRO A 161 9.26 11.82 11.64
N GLN A 162 9.74 12.56 12.65
CA GLN A 162 9.89 14.00 12.57
C GLN A 162 11.01 14.44 11.60
N ASN A 163 12.13 13.71 11.57
CA ASN A 163 13.18 13.96 10.58
C ASN A 163 12.67 13.69 9.16
N MET A 164 11.92 12.59 8.96
CA MET A 164 11.31 12.28 7.66
C MET A 164 10.28 13.33 7.24
N ALA A 165 9.48 13.84 8.17
CA ALA A 165 8.55 14.94 7.91
C ALA A 165 9.29 16.20 7.44
N ASN A 166 10.40 16.56 8.08
CA ASN A 166 11.22 17.71 7.68
C ASN A 166 11.85 17.54 6.29
N GLU A 167 12.39 16.36 5.98
CA GLU A 167 12.92 16.08 4.63
C GLU A 167 11.82 16.11 3.56
N THR A 168 10.63 15.60 3.88
CA THR A 168 9.47 15.64 2.97
C THR A 168 9.06 17.09 2.66
N ARG A 169 9.04 17.97 3.66
CA ARG A 169 8.66 19.39 3.52
C ARG A 169 9.54 20.16 2.54
N LYS A 170 10.78 19.72 2.31
CA LYS A 170 11.67 20.32 1.30
C LYS A 170 11.19 20.07 -0.13
N ARG A 171 10.34 19.06 -0.35
CA ARG A 171 9.87 18.63 -1.68
C ARG A 171 8.36 18.78 -1.86
N LEU A 172 7.59 18.66 -0.77
CA LEU A 172 6.14 18.72 -0.78
C LEU A 172 5.64 19.48 0.46
N SER A 173 5.00 20.63 0.26
CA SER A 173 4.40 21.38 1.36
C SER A 173 3.11 20.71 1.86
N ARG A 174 2.70 21.01 3.10
CA ARG A 174 1.41 20.54 3.65
C ARG A 174 0.21 21.05 2.83
N ARG A 175 0.30 22.29 2.33
CA ARG A 175 -0.73 22.88 1.46
C ARG A 175 -0.88 22.09 0.16
N GLN A 176 0.24 21.74 -0.47
CA GLN A 176 0.23 20.88 -1.67
C GLN A 176 -0.30 19.48 -1.35
N PHE A 177 0.14 18.90 -0.23
CA PHE A 177 -0.31 17.57 0.19
C PHE A 177 -1.83 17.45 0.24
N TRP A 178 -2.53 18.41 0.86
CA TRP A 178 -4.00 18.39 0.93
C TRP A 178 -4.70 18.61 -0.43
N LYS A 179 -3.98 19.07 -1.45
CA LYS A 179 -4.49 19.20 -2.82
C LYS A 179 -4.26 17.95 -3.67
N LEU A 180 -3.43 17.01 -3.19
CA LEU A 180 -3.16 15.76 -3.87
C LEU A 180 -4.39 14.85 -3.87
N ARG A 181 -4.58 14.19 -5.00
CA ARG A 181 -5.41 13.00 -5.14
C ARG A 181 -4.65 11.75 -4.69
N TYR A 182 -3.41 11.61 -5.13
CA TYR A 182 -2.52 10.54 -4.68
C TYR A 182 -1.09 11.00 -4.46
N LEU A 183 -0.49 10.49 -3.39
CA LEU A 183 0.94 10.43 -3.15
C LEU A 183 1.38 8.97 -3.22
N PHE A 184 2.23 8.63 -4.17
CA PHE A 184 2.78 7.27 -4.32
C PHE A 184 4.13 7.13 -3.64
N ILE A 185 4.29 6.09 -2.84
CA ILE A 185 5.51 5.80 -2.09
C ILE A 185 5.90 4.34 -2.39
N PRO A 186 6.89 4.11 -3.27
CA PRO A 186 7.41 2.78 -3.52
C PRO A 186 8.14 2.25 -2.29
N ILE A 187 7.85 1.00 -1.94
CA ILE A 187 8.36 0.30 -0.76
C ILE A 187 9.26 -0.83 -1.23
N SER A 188 10.57 -0.66 -1.06
CA SER A 188 11.58 -1.65 -1.46
C SER A 188 12.18 -2.33 -0.24
N PHE A 189 12.04 -3.65 -0.15
CA PHE A 189 12.50 -4.46 0.98
C PHE A 189 13.00 -5.82 0.50
N VAL A 190 13.85 -6.47 1.27
CA VAL A 190 14.28 -7.85 0.99
C VAL A 190 13.49 -8.75 1.94
N PRO A 191 12.53 -9.56 1.44
CA PRO A 191 11.81 -10.47 2.31
C PRO A 191 12.79 -11.50 2.89
N GLY A 192 12.57 -11.88 4.14
CA GLY A 192 13.38 -12.92 4.78
C GLY A 192 13.37 -14.21 3.98
N ARG A 193 14.54 -14.88 3.94
CA ARG A 193 14.81 -16.08 3.14
C ARG A 193 14.81 -15.85 1.61
N GLN A 194 15.00 -14.60 1.16
CA GLN A 194 15.20 -14.28 -0.25
C GLN A 194 16.43 -13.39 -0.40
N ASP A 195 17.15 -13.57 -1.52
CA ASP A 195 18.32 -12.74 -1.84
C ASP A 195 17.96 -11.54 -2.74
N ALA A 196 16.72 -11.52 -3.25
CA ALA A 196 16.24 -10.51 -4.18
C ALA A 196 15.32 -9.50 -3.48
N ALA A 197 15.53 -8.22 -3.78
CA ALA A 197 14.63 -7.15 -3.35
C ALA A 197 13.24 -7.31 -3.98
N HIS A 198 12.22 -7.06 -3.18
CA HIS A 198 10.83 -6.97 -3.57
C HIS A 198 10.37 -5.50 -3.52
N VAL A 199 9.46 -5.14 -4.42
CA VAL A 199 8.87 -3.81 -4.48
C VAL A 199 7.36 -3.91 -4.34
N ALA A 200 6.83 -3.06 -3.46
CA ALA A 200 5.42 -2.78 -3.26
C ALA A 200 5.18 -1.26 -3.39
N VAL A 201 3.93 -0.81 -3.26
CA VAL A 201 3.60 0.62 -3.20
C VAL A 201 2.61 0.91 -2.08
N CYS A 202 2.84 2.05 -1.43
CA CYS A 202 1.86 2.72 -0.61
C CYS A 202 1.28 3.90 -1.39
N ALA A 203 -0.03 3.94 -1.59
CA ALA A 203 -0.74 5.05 -2.19
C ALA A 203 -1.55 5.78 -1.11
N VAL A 204 -1.14 7.00 -0.79
CA VAL A 204 -1.85 7.85 0.17
C VAL A 204 -2.78 8.76 -0.62
N SER A 205 -4.07 8.79 -0.29
CA SER A 205 -5.02 9.78 -0.82
C SER A 205 -5.39 10.76 0.28
N PRO A 206 -4.83 11.99 0.27
CA PRO A 206 -5.13 13.00 1.28
C PRO A 206 -6.58 13.47 1.21
N GLU A 207 -7.13 13.67 0.01
CA GLU A 207 -8.51 14.14 -0.16
C GLU A 207 -9.55 13.13 0.36
N ALA A 208 -9.24 11.83 0.29
CA ALA A 208 -10.12 10.77 0.77
C ALA A 208 -9.68 10.17 2.12
N LYS A 209 -8.60 10.71 2.72
CA LYS A 209 -8.01 10.30 4.00
C LYS A 209 -7.83 8.78 4.10
N PHE A 210 -7.20 8.17 3.10
CA PHE A 210 -6.86 6.75 3.18
C PHE A 210 -5.43 6.45 2.72
N VAL A 211 -4.99 5.27 3.12
CA VAL A 211 -3.74 4.67 2.70
C VAL A 211 -4.04 3.28 2.12
N ASP A 212 -3.60 3.06 0.89
CA ASP A 212 -3.61 1.77 0.21
C ASP A 212 -2.20 1.18 0.22
N TYR A 213 -2.00 0.05 0.90
CA TYR A 213 -0.77 -0.73 0.77
C TYR A 213 -0.99 -1.90 -0.18
N VAL A 214 -0.29 -1.87 -1.31
CA VAL A 214 -0.44 -2.83 -2.40
C VAL A 214 0.87 -3.54 -2.67
N CYS A 215 0.83 -4.86 -2.48
CA CYS A 215 1.96 -5.74 -2.67
C CYS A 215 1.53 -6.97 -3.47
N SER A 216 2.10 -7.14 -4.66
CA SER A 216 1.83 -8.32 -5.49
C SER A 216 2.35 -9.62 -4.87
N GLY A 217 3.29 -9.53 -3.93
CA GLY A 217 3.71 -10.65 -3.10
C GLY A 217 2.74 -11.02 -1.98
N GLY A 218 1.68 -10.26 -1.73
CA GLY A 218 0.74 -10.53 -0.64
C GLY A 218 1.25 -10.09 0.74
N ASP A 219 2.29 -9.26 0.81
CA ASP A 219 2.65 -8.58 2.05
C ASP A 219 1.56 -7.57 2.44
N SER A 220 1.26 -7.43 3.72
CA SER A 220 0.32 -6.40 4.22
C SER A 220 1.02 -5.12 4.70
N GLY A 221 2.35 -5.13 4.81
CA GLY A 221 3.13 -4.04 5.38
C GLY A 221 2.94 -3.87 6.90
N LEU A 222 2.14 -4.73 7.54
CA LEU A 222 1.90 -4.75 8.98
C LEU A 222 2.80 -5.78 9.70
N PRO A 223 2.98 -5.68 11.02
CA PRO A 223 3.72 -6.67 11.81
C PRO A 223 3.15 -8.09 11.74
N ASP A 224 1.82 -8.21 11.61
CA ASP A 224 1.06 -9.44 11.49
C ASP A 224 0.85 -9.86 10.03
N SER A 225 1.73 -9.42 9.13
CA SER A 225 1.67 -9.81 7.72
C SER A 225 1.66 -11.33 7.58
N PRO A 226 0.83 -11.90 6.68
CA PRO A 226 0.84 -13.33 6.40
C PRO A 226 2.20 -13.81 5.85
N ARG A 227 3.06 -12.87 5.41
CA ARG A 227 4.48 -13.12 5.22
C ARG A 227 5.24 -12.65 6.44
N SER A 228 5.80 -13.59 7.19
CA SER A 228 6.51 -13.37 8.47
C SER A 228 7.71 -12.41 8.39
N ASP A 229 8.22 -12.13 7.19
CA ASP A 229 9.35 -11.24 6.92
C ASP A 229 8.98 -10.12 5.92
N GLY A 230 7.82 -9.52 6.11
CA GLY A 230 7.26 -8.45 5.29
C GLY A 230 7.98 -7.10 5.40
N ALA A 231 7.44 -6.05 4.79
CA ALA A 231 8.05 -4.71 4.87
C ALA A 231 7.91 -4.08 6.26
N HIS A 232 6.88 -4.46 7.03
CA HIS A 232 6.54 -3.94 8.36
C HIS A 232 6.55 -2.39 8.45
N CYS A 233 6.28 -1.70 7.34
CA CYS A 233 6.48 -0.27 7.20
C CYS A 233 5.25 0.56 7.54
N MET A 234 4.04 -0.02 7.60
CA MET A 234 2.80 0.73 7.83
C MET A 234 2.79 1.52 9.14
N PRO A 235 3.22 0.98 10.30
CA PRO A 235 3.26 1.78 11.52
C PRO A 235 4.20 3.00 11.42
N LYS A 236 5.37 2.83 10.79
CA LYS A 236 6.32 3.93 10.56
C LYS A 236 5.79 4.95 9.57
N LEU A 237 5.10 4.50 8.52
CA LEU A 237 4.48 5.36 7.53
C LEU A 237 3.39 6.25 8.15
N PHE A 238 2.50 5.68 8.96
CA PHE A 238 1.49 6.47 9.66
C PHE A 238 2.09 7.41 10.71
N ALA A 239 3.16 7.00 11.40
CA ALA A 239 3.87 7.87 12.32
C ALA A 239 4.49 9.09 11.59
N TRP A 240 5.13 8.86 10.44
CA TRP A 240 5.62 9.92 9.55
C TRP A 240 4.47 10.80 9.06
N LEU A 241 3.36 10.22 8.63
CA LEU A 241 2.21 10.95 8.10
C LEU A 241 1.62 11.89 9.17
N ALA A 242 1.49 11.42 10.40
CA ALA A 242 1.06 12.22 11.54
C ALA A 242 2.01 13.41 11.78
N GLU A 243 3.32 13.16 11.85
CA GLU A 243 4.33 14.23 12.01
C GLU A 243 4.37 15.21 10.83
N PHE A 244 4.19 14.72 9.61
CA PHE A 244 4.22 15.53 8.40
C PHE A 244 3.04 16.50 8.34
N ILE A 245 1.83 16.00 8.61
CA ILE A 245 0.60 16.79 8.64
C ILE A 245 0.57 17.72 9.86
N GLY A 246 0.92 17.20 11.05
CA GLY A 246 0.90 17.92 12.31
C GLY A 246 -0.47 17.90 13.01
N ASN A 247 -0.62 18.75 14.02
CA ASN A 247 -1.76 18.80 14.95
C ASN A 247 -2.55 20.12 14.89
N GLU A 248 -2.44 20.86 13.78
CA GLU A 248 -3.09 22.16 13.62
C GLU A 248 -4.63 22.05 13.66
N GLN A 249 -5.28 22.99 14.32
CA GLN A 249 -6.74 22.99 14.48
C GLN A 249 -7.44 23.01 13.11
N GLY A 250 -8.33 22.05 12.86
CA GLY A 250 -9.07 21.92 11.60
C GLY A 250 -8.30 21.31 10.42
N ALA A 251 -6.98 21.11 10.55
CA ALA A 251 -6.13 20.54 9.49
C ALA A 251 -5.17 19.44 9.99
N GLY A 252 -5.27 19.06 11.27
CA GLY A 252 -4.40 18.10 11.91
C GLY A 252 -4.70 16.65 11.54
N PHE A 253 -3.74 15.78 11.82
CA PHE A 253 -3.92 14.34 11.64
C PHE A 253 -4.85 13.78 12.71
N VAL A 254 -6.02 13.28 12.28
CA VAL A 254 -7.01 12.63 13.16
C VAL A 254 -7.09 11.14 12.82
N PRO A 255 -6.50 10.23 13.62
CA PRO A 255 -6.36 8.81 13.27
C PRO A 255 -7.68 8.09 12.94
N SER A 256 -8.80 8.49 13.55
CA SER A 256 -10.12 7.88 13.33
C SER A 256 -10.72 8.18 11.94
N GLU A 257 -10.31 9.30 11.34
CA GLU A 257 -10.72 9.71 9.99
C GLU A 257 -9.94 8.97 8.92
N TRP A 258 -8.73 8.50 9.23
CA TRP A 258 -7.89 7.78 8.28
C TRP A 258 -8.28 6.31 8.19
N LYS A 259 -8.31 5.81 6.95
CA LYS A 259 -8.55 4.39 6.66
C LYS A 259 -7.31 3.74 6.05
N LEU A 260 -7.14 2.45 6.32
CA LEU A 260 -6.11 1.61 5.74
C LEU A 260 -6.78 0.44 5.01
N ARG A 261 -6.31 0.18 3.80
CA ARG A 261 -6.57 -1.09 3.11
C ARG A 261 -5.23 -1.74 2.78
N THR A 262 -5.15 -3.02 3.10
CA THR A 262 -4.00 -3.89 2.78
C THR A 262 -4.51 -5.09 2.00
N GLY A 263 -3.63 -5.79 1.29
CA GLY A 263 -4.02 -6.96 0.50
C GLY A 263 -4.92 -6.66 -0.70
N ALA A 264 -5.06 -5.37 -1.06
CA ALA A 264 -5.66 -4.96 -2.31
C ALA A 264 -4.70 -5.21 -3.48
N GLY A 265 -5.26 -5.41 -4.68
CA GLY A 265 -4.49 -5.63 -5.90
C GLY A 265 -4.37 -7.10 -6.31
N ARG A 266 -3.76 -7.33 -7.47
CA ARG A 266 -3.51 -8.68 -8.00
C ARG A 266 -2.19 -9.24 -7.46
N LEU A 267 -2.24 -10.51 -7.06
CA LEU A 267 -1.09 -11.28 -6.63
C LEU A 267 -0.37 -11.92 -7.83
N GLN A 268 0.94 -12.04 -7.72
CA GLN A 268 1.76 -12.85 -8.63
C GLN A 268 1.80 -14.30 -8.13
N ASN A 269 1.72 -15.32 -8.99
CA ASN A 269 1.69 -16.70 -8.51
C ASN A 269 3.10 -17.23 -8.22
N LEU A 270 4.13 -16.96 -9.03
CA LEU A 270 5.43 -17.66 -8.86
C LEU A 270 6.70 -16.89 -9.31
N TRP A 271 6.61 -15.70 -9.91
CA TRP A 271 7.77 -15.00 -10.51
C TRP A 271 8.19 -13.74 -9.74
N ARG A 272 9.12 -13.89 -8.78
CA ARG A 272 9.59 -12.80 -7.90
C ARG A 272 10.23 -11.61 -8.64
N GLY A 273 10.61 -11.78 -9.93
CA GLY A 273 11.17 -10.73 -10.78
C GLY A 273 10.17 -9.69 -11.29
N ASP A 274 8.86 -9.97 -11.23
CA ASP A 274 7.82 -9.08 -11.78
C ASP A 274 7.27 -8.04 -10.79
N CYS A 275 7.74 -8.02 -9.54
CA CYS A 275 7.21 -7.13 -8.51
C CYS A 275 7.23 -5.64 -8.91
N GLY A 276 8.27 -5.20 -9.63
CA GLY A 276 8.33 -3.83 -10.18
C GLY A 276 7.26 -3.55 -11.23
N ILE A 277 6.99 -4.50 -12.13
CA ILE A 277 5.96 -4.38 -13.16
C ILE A 277 4.56 -4.35 -12.55
N TYR A 278 4.28 -5.23 -11.59
CA TYR A 278 3.01 -5.19 -10.86
C TYR A 278 2.85 -3.86 -10.13
N THR A 279 3.89 -3.41 -9.41
CA THR A 279 3.87 -2.15 -8.65
C THR A 279 3.47 -0.97 -9.53
N VAL A 280 4.18 -0.74 -10.66
CA VAL A 280 3.84 0.40 -11.52
C VAL A 280 2.48 0.24 -12.19
N THR A 281 2.06 -1.00 -12.48
CA THR A 281 0.75 -1.25 -13.07
C THR A 281 -0.36 -0.97 -12.05
N HIS A 282 -0.19 -1.35 -10.77
CA HIS A 282 -1.11 -0.97 -9.70
C HIS A 282 -1.18 0.56 -9.52
N VAL A 283 -0.04 1.25 -9.56
CA VAL A 283 -0.02 2.72 -9.52
C VAL A 283 -0.75 3.32 -10.70
N LEU A 284 -0.52 2.81 -11.90
CA LEU A 284 -1.22 3.25 -13.11
C LEU A 284 -2.73 3.06 -12.97
N THR A 285 -3.18 1.90 -12.48
CA THR A 285 -4.61 1.64 -12.27
C THR A 285 -5.26 2.55 -11.22
N LEU A 286 -4.52 2.98 -10.20
CA LEU A 286 -5.02 3.97 -9.24
C LEU A 286 -5.04 5.37 -9.84
N ALA A 287 -3.91 5.80 -10.41
CA ALA A 287 -3.72 7.15 -10.92
C ALA A 287 -4.73 7.48 -12.01
N PHE A 288 -5.07 6.50 -12.84
CA PHE A 288 -5.99 6.68 -13.97
C PHE A 288 -7.43 6.20 -13.67
N GLY A 289 -7.73 5.83 -12.42
CA GLY A 289 -9.10 5.51 -12.01
C GLY A 289 -9.64 4.15 -12.48
N TYR A 290 -8.77 3.21 -12.88
CA TYR A 290 -9.19 1.87 -13.31
C TYR A 290 -9.50 0.91 -12.16
N GLY A 291 -9.09 1.27 -10.94
CA GLY A 291 -9.39 0.51 -9.73
C GLY A 291 -8.76 -0.88 -9.67
N TYR A 292 -9.15 -1.63 -8.63
CA TYR A 292 -8.64 -2.96 -8.32
C TYR A 292 -9.70 -4.05 -8.49
N GLY A 293 -9.27 -5.31 -8.49
CA GLY A 293 -10.16 -6.48 -8.40
C GLY A 293 -10.56 -7.11 -9.74
N GLU A 294 -11.65 -7.86 -9.74
CA GLU A 294 -12.12 -8.60 -10.94
C GLU A 294 -12.48 -7.71 -12.12
N LYS A 295 -12.98 -6.50 -11.84
CA LYS A 295 -13.35 -5.49 -12.83
C LYS A 295 -12.34 -4.35 -12.93
N GLY A 296 -11.15 -4.49 -12.32
CA GLY A 296 -10.11 -3.48 -12.33
C GLY A 296 -9.20 -3.58 -13.55
N GLY A 297 -8.15 -2.75 -13.59
CA GLY A 297 -7.21 -2.69 -14.73
C GLY A 297 -6.26 -3.90 -14.89
N PHE A 298 -6.51 -5.02 -14.19
CA PHE A 298 -5.80 -6.28 -14.38
C PHE A 298 -6.75 -7.39 -14.85
N PRO A 299 -6.50 -7.99 -16.03
CA PRO A 299 -7.32 -9.11 -16.51
C PRO A 299 -7.15 -10.35 -15.63
N LYS A 300 -8.15 -11.25 -15.65
CA LYS A 300 -8.14 -12.47 -14.81
C LYS A 300 -6.93 -13.35 -15.11
N ASP A 301 -6.49 -13.40 -16.36
CA ASP A 301 -5.36 -14.17 -16.86
C ASP A 301 -4.04 -13.36 -16.97
N HIS A 302 -3.95 -12.22 -16.27
CA HIS A 302 -2.79 -11.30 -16.31
C HIS A 302 -1.42 -11.99 -16.19
N GLN A 303 -1.32 -13.11 -15.46
CA GLN A 303 -0.07 -13.84 -15.32
C GLN A 303 0.41 -14.49 -16.62
N HIS A 304 -0.51 -15.07 -17.40
CA HIS A 304 -0.21 -15.62 -18.73
C HIS A 304 0.19 -14.51 -19.72
N ARG A 305 -0.19 -13.26 -19.42
CA ARG A 305 0.08 -12.09 -20.26
C ARG A 305 1.20 -11.20 -19.71
N ILE A 306 1.89 -11.59 -18.66
CA ILE A 306 2.88 -10.72 -18.00
C ILE A 306 4.04 -10.37 -18.94
N ILE A 307 4.38 -11.26 -19.87
CA ILE A 307 5.39 -11.01 -20.91
C ILE A 307 4.96 -9.89 -21.86
N LYS A 308 3.68 -9.85 -22.23
CA LYS A 308 3.11 -8.75 -23.01
C LYS A 308 3.17 -7.45 -22.22
N ARG A 309 2.85 -7.49 -20.92
CA ARG A 309 2.98 -6.32 -20.04
C ARG A 309 4.43 -5.83 -19.92
N ARG A 310 5.43 -6.72 -19.86
CA ARG A 310 6.86 -6.36 -19.91
C ARG A 310 7.21 -5.60 -21.18
N LYS A 311 6.77 -6.11 -22.33
CA LYS A 311 6.99 -5.43 -23.62
C LYS A 311 6.31 -4.06 -23.67
N ARG A 312 5.06 -3.96 -23.19
CA ARG A 312 4.34 -2.67 -23.09
C ARG A 312 5.05 -1.71 -22.13
N TYR A 313 5.52 -2.17 -20.97
CA TYR A 313 6.34 -1.35 -20.07
C TYR A 313 7.54 -0.76 -20.80
N VAL A 314 8.29 -1.60 -21.52
CA VAL A 314 9.47 -1.17 -22.27
C VAL A 314 9.11 -0.19 -23.38
N GLN A 315 7.98 -0.40 -24.08
CA GLN A 315 7.44 0.56 -25.04
C GLN A 315 7.13 1.91 -24.38
N ASP A 316 6.44 1.91 -23.23
CA ASP A 316 6.09 3.15 -22.53
C ASP A 316 7.35 3.93 -22.11
N LEU A 317 8.38 3.23 -21.62
CA LEU A 317 9.68 3.86 -21.33
C LEU A 317 10.35 4.39 -22.60
N MET A 318 10.35 3.60 -23.68
CA MET A 318 10.98 3.92 -24.96
C MET A 318 10.39 5.18 -25.58
N LEU A 319 9.08 5.36 -25.44
CA LEU A 319 8.32 6.50 -25.95
C LEU A 319 8.39 7.73 -25.02
N GLY A 320 9.08 7.63 -23.88
CA GLY A 320 9.24 8.75 -22.96
C GLY A 320 7.97 9.06 -22.16
N GLY A 321 7.19 8.03 -21.80
CA GLY A 321 5.95 8.19 -21.05
C GLY A 321 4.73 8.16 -21.95
N PHE A 322 3.70 8.92 -21.59
CA PHE A 322 2.38 8.88 -22.23
C PHE A 322 2.01 10.24 -22.82
N SER A 323 1.20 10.25 -23.87
CA SER A 323 0.74 11.46 -24.55
C SER A 323 -0.77 11.65 -24.40
N LEU A 324 -1.19 12.91 -24.52
CA LEU A 324 -2.61 13.25 -24.59
C LEU A 324 -3.24 12.62 -25.85
N TYR A 325 -4.54 12.37 -25.78
CA TYR A 325 -5.34 11.92 -26.95
C TYR A 325 -5.57 13.12 -27.88
N GLU A 326 -4.60 13.39 -28.74
CA GLU A 326 -4.63 14.45 -29.74
C GLU A 326 -4.27 13.89 -31.13
N GLU A 327 -4.71 14.56 -32.19
CA GLU A 327 -4.39 14.15 -33.55
C GLU A 327 -2.88 14.17 -33.79
N GLY A 328 -2.32 13.08 -34.29
CA GLY A 328 -0.88 12.93 -34.51
C GLY A 328 -0.05 12.59 -33.27
N ALA A 329 -0.67 12.39 -32.10
CA ALA A 329 0.05 11.97 -30.90
C ALA A 329 0.72 10.60 -31.08
N SER A 330 2.02 10.52 -30.82
CA SER A 330 2.82 9.31 -31.04
C SER A 330 2.58 8.21 -29.98
N ASN A 331 1.95 8.54 -28.84
CA ASN A 331 1.70 7.58 -27.76
C ASN A 331 0.45 7.87 -26.89
N CYS A 332 -0.76 7.72 -27.45
CA CYS A 332 -2.03 7.92 -26.74
C CYS A 332 -2.65 6.60 -26.22
N GLN A 333 -1.90 5.78 -25.50
CA GLN A 333 -2.32 4.40 -25.17
C GLN A 333 -3.32 4.26 -24.00
N TYR A 334 -3.36 5.20 -23.05
CA TYR A 334 -4.12 5.02 -21.79
C TYR A 334 -5.03 6.22 -21.47
N TYR A 335 -6.34 6.00 -21.38
CA TYR A 335 -7.35 7.03 -21.14
C TYR A 335 -7.68 7.18 -19.65
N PRO A 336 -7.28 8.27 -18.97
CA PRO A 336 -7.49 8.40 -17.52
C PRO A 336 -8.91 8.82 -17.12
N LEU A 337 -9.53 8.05 -16.20
CA LEU A 337 -10.84 8.32 -15.59
C LEU A 337 -10.71 9.18 -14.32
N ILE A 338 -10.14 10.38 -14.47
CA ILE A 338 -9.73 11.23 -13.35
C ILE A 338 -10.83 12.15 -12.80
N ASP A 339 -12.09 12.02 -13.20
CA ASP A 339 -13.11 12.96 -12.70
C ASP A 339 -13.73 12.48 -11.39
N LYS A 340 -13.66 11.16 -11.11
CA LYS A 340 -14.17 10.57 -9.88
C LYS A 340 -13.14 10.67 -8.76
N LYS A 341 -13.52 11.33 -7.66
CA LYS A 341 -12.74 11.32 -6.43
C LYS A 341 -12.65 9.89 -5.89
N PRO A 342 -11.49 9.47 -5.35
CA PRO A 342 -11.36 8.18 -4.74
C PRO A 342 -12.16 8.12 -3.44
N GLU A 343 -12.66 6.93 -3.08
CA GLU A 343 -13.50 6.71 -1.91
C GLU A 343 -12.91 5.63 -1.00
N ALA A 344 -13.07 5.79 0.32
CA ALA A 344 -12.58 4.85 1.33
C ALA A 344 -13.70 3.92 1.83
N LEU A 345 -14.34 3.18 0.92
CA LEU A 345 -15.50 2.36 1.27
C LEU A 345 -15.12 1.06 1.96
N ARG A 346 -15.88 0.70 3.01
CA ARG A 346 -15.67 -0.56 3.75
C ARG A 346 -15.84 -1.80 2.86
N LYS A 347 -16.77 -1.76 1.91
CA LYS A 347 -17.01 -2.86 0.95
C LYS A 347 -15.78 -3.14 0.07
N ASP A 348 -14.92 -2.15 -0.11
CA ASP A 348 -13.71 -2.24 -0.92
C ASP A 348 -12.47 -2.60 -0.08
N GLY A 349 -12.66 -2.97 1.19
CA GLY A 349 -11.59 -3.43 2.10
C GLY A 349 -10.93 -2.34 2.94
N PHE A 350 -11.47 -1.11 2.96
CA PHE A 350 -10.97 -0.05 3.82
C PHE A 350 -11.47 -0.20 5.26
N HIS A 351 -10.53 -0.21 6.21
CA HIS A 351 -10.79 -0.34 7.64
C HIS A 351 -10.12 0.77 8.44
N GLY A 352 -10.52 0.93 9.71
CA GLY A 352 -9.81 1.82 10.64
C GLY A 352 -8.40 1.34 10.90
N LEU A 353 -7.54 2.24 11.41
CA LEU A 353 -6.14 1.92 11.66
C LEU A 353 -6.01 0.80 12.72
N PRO A 354 -5.21 -0.26 12.45
CA PRO A 354 -5.00 -1.34 13.40
C PRO A 354 -4.20 -0.87 14.63
N GLN A 355 -4.30 -1.60 15.74
CA GLN A 355 -3.63 -1.22 16.99
C GLN A 355 -2.10 -1.13 16.84
N SER A 356 -1.50 -1.97 16.01
CA SER A 356 -0.08 -1.95 15.67
C SER A 356 0.36 -0.61 15.06
N VAL A 357 -0.51 0.04 14.28
CA VAL A 357 -0.30 1.38 13.73
C VAL A 357 -0.54 2.45 14.80
N LEU A 358 -1.67 2.37 15.52
CA LEU A 358 -2.03 3.35 16.55
C LEU A 358 -0.96 3.48 17.64
N ASN A 359 -0.36 2.37 18.05
CA ASN A 359 0.70 2.33 19.06
C ASN A 359 2.00 3.04 18.64
N GLN A 360 2.23 3.22 17.33
CA GLN A 360 3.44 3.83 16.79
C GLN A 360 3.27 5.31 16.43
N LEU A 361 2.04 5.84 16.50
CA LEU A 361 1.79 7.26 16.27
C LEU A 361 2.55 8.15 17.28
N PRO A 362 2.79 9.44 16.97
CA PRO A 362 3.26 10.40 17.97
C PRO A 362 2.33 10.48 19.18
N LYS A 363 2.85 10.76 20.38
CA LYS A 363 2.06 10.80 21.62
C LYS A 363 0.82 11.71 21.51
N TRP A 364 0.96 12.85 20.84
CA TRP A 364 -0.14 13.81 20.62
C TRP A 364 -1.24 13.28 19.69
N ALA A 365 -0.93 12.32 18.82
CA ALA A 365 -1.86 11.73 17.86
C ALA A 365 -2.46 10.42 18.37
N ARG A 366 -1.92 9.82 19.44
CA ARG A 366 -2.43 8.56 19.98
C ARG A 366 -3.74 8.81 20.70
N PRO A 367 -4.83 8.12 20.33
CA PRO A 367 -5.93 7.97 21.25
C PRO A 367 -5.53 6.90 22.28
N ILE A 368 -5.34 7.28 23.53
CA ILE A 368 -5.59 6.36 24.65
C ILE A 368 -7.12 6.17 24.64
N LYS A 369 -7.59 4.93 24.42
CA LYS A 369 -8.97 4.59 24.01
C LYS A 369 -10.06 5.41 24.72
N ALA A 370 -11.04 5.91 23.95
CA ALA A 370 -12.35 6.29 24.50
C ALA A 370 -13.17 5.01 24.78
N CYS A 371 -13.02 4.44 25.97
CA CYS A 371 -13.70 3.22 26.42
C CYS A 371 -15.24 3.36 26.49
N TYR A 372 -15.73 4.60 26.42
CA TYR A 372 -17.11 4.96 26.77
C TYR A 372 -18.01 5.25 25.57
N ALA A 373 -17.43 5.44 24.38
CA ALA A 373 -18.16 5.81 23.16
C ALA A 373 -19.19 4.76 22.69
N LYS A 374 -19.08 3.51 23.17
CA LYS A 374 -20.03 2.43 22.85
C LYS A 374 -21.09 2.19 23.92
N CYS A 375 -21.10 2.95 25.02
CA CYS A 375 -22.19 2.85 26.00
C CYS A 375 -23.39 3.66 25.48
N PRO A 376 -24.48 3.03 25.00
CA PRO A 376 -25.55 3.74 24.31
C PRO A 376 -26.37 4.64 25.24
N ASN A 377 -26.27 4.42 26.56
CA ASN A 377 -26.96 5.19 27.57
C ASN A 377 -26.26 5.06 28.94
N LYS A 378 -26.72 5.89 29.88
CA LYS A 378 -26.20 5.99 31.25
C LYS A 378 -26.28 4.66 32.02
N SER A 379 -27.29 3.84 31.76
CA SER A 379 -27.47 2.55 32.45
C SER A 379 -26.40 1.54 32.07
N ALA A 380 -26.07 1.43 30.77
CA ALA A 380 -25.00 0.57 30.27
C ALA A 380 -23.62 1.00 30.80
N LEU A 381 -23.34 2.31 30.81
CA LEU A 381 -22.11 2.88 31.38
C LEU A 381 -22.00 2.57 32.89
N LYS A 382 -23.09 2.73 33.65
CA LYS A 382 -23.11 2.40 35.09
C LYS A 382 -22.87 0.91 35.35
N LEU A 383 -23.45 0.02 34.55
CA LEU A 383 -23.23 -1.42 34.68
C LEU A 383 -21.76 -1.77 34.39
N HIS A 384 -21.16 -1.12 33.40
CA HIS A 384 -19.73 -1.24 33.10
C HIS A 384 -18.87 -0.78 34.29
N CYS A 385 -19.15 0.40 34.85
CA CYS A 385 -18.44 0.92 36.02
C CYS A 385 -18.60 0.01 37.24
N ARG A 386 -19.79 -0.56 37.47
CA ARG A 386 -20.06 -1.56 38.54
C ARG A 386 -19.19 -2.80 38.42
N ARG A 387 -19.08 -3.37 37.21
CA ARG A 387 -18.24 -4.56 36.96
C ARG A 387 -16.77 -4.30 37.26
N ASN A 388 -16.34 -3.05 37.10
CA ASN A 388 -14.96 -2.60 37.33
C ASN A 388 -14.85 -1.69 38.57
N ALA A 389 -15.72 -1.85 39.57
CA ALA A 389 -15.85 -0.90 40.69
C ALA A 389 -14.53 -0.66 41.47
N LYS A 390 -13.63 -1.65 41.47
CA LYS A 390 -12.29 -1.52 42.07
C LYS A 390 -11.42 -0.44 41.40
N LEU A 391 -11.64 -0.18 40.12
CA LEU A 391 -10.92 0.84 39.33
C LEU A 391 -11.58 2.22 39.42
N TYR A 392 -12.88 2.28 39.72
CA TYR A 392 -13.69 3.51 39.72
C TYR A 392 -14.34 3.79 41.07
N PRO A 393 -13.56 4.01 42.15
CA PRO A 393 -14.14 4.19 43.49
C PRO A 393 -15.07 5.41 43.54
N GLY A 394 -16.31 5.20 44.00
CA GLY A 394 -17.30 6.26 44.18
C GLY A 394 -18.14 6.62 42.95
N PHE A 395 -18.08 5.85 41.86
CA PHE A 395 -18.92 6.07 40.66
C PHE A 395 -20.43 6.02 40.97
N ASP A 396 -20.83 5.35 42.06
CA ASP A 396 -22.20 5.16 42.52
C ASP A 396 -22.72 6.33 43.36
N LYS A 397 -21.87 7.29 43.73
CA LYS A 397 -22.28 8.46 44.51
C LYS A 397 -23.25 9.36 43.70
N PRO A 398 -24.34 9.87 44.32
CA PRO A 398 -25.38 10.62 43.61
C PRO A 398 -24.89 11.91 42.94
N ASN A 399 -23.87 12.57 43.48
CA ASN A 399 -23.29 13.79 42.92
C ASN A 399 -22.38 13.54 41.70
N ILE A 400 -22.04 12.28 41.40
CA ILE A 400 -21.21 11.90 40.25
C ILE A 400 -22.09 11.23 39.18
N SER A 401 -23.03 10.38 39.60
CA SER A 401 -23.85 9.60 38.66
C SER A 401 -25.37 9.76 38.80
N GLY A 402 -25.86 10.64 39.67
CA GLY A 402 -27.30 10.84 39.99
C GLY A 402 -28.12 11.64 38.98
N ARG A 403 -29.34 12.03 39.37
CA ARG A 403 -30.30 12.80 38.56
C ARG A 403 -29.80 14.23 38.38
N GLY A 404 -29.82 14.73 37.13
CA GLY A 404 -29.39 16.09 36.76
C GLY A 404 -28.07 16.17 35.98
N ILE A 405 -27.20 15.15 36.07
CA ILE A 405 -25.90 15.13 35.35
C ILE A 405 -26.08 14.54 33.96
N LYS A 406 -25.66 15.29 32.93
CA LYS A 406 -25.72 14.89 31.51
C LYS A 406 -24.76 13.72 31.24
N LEU A 407 -25.11 12.84 30.30
CA LEU A 407 -24.29 11.65 29.97
C LEU A 407 -22.84 12.03 29.62
N ALA A 408 -22.64 13.11 28.86
CA ALA A 408 -21.31 13.59 28.48
C ALA A 408 -20.44 13.95 29.70
N GLN A 409 -21.00 14.61 30.71
CA GLN A 409 -20.27 14.97 31.94
C GLN A 409 -19.90 13.72 32.75
N PHE A 410 -20.75 12.70 32.75
CA PHE A 410 -20.44 11.44 33.42
C PHE A 410 -19.37 10.65 32.68
N ILE A 411 -19.36 10.64 31.33
CA ILE A 411 -18.29 10.03 30.52
C ILE A 411 -16.95 10.70 30.81
N GLN A 412 -16.91 12.04 30.79
CA GLN A 412 -15.69 12.80 31.07
C GLN A 412 -15.08 12.42 32.42
N TRP A 413 -15.91 12.28 33.47
CA TRP A 413 -15.43 11.88 34.79
C TRP A 413 -14.76 10.50 34.81
N VAL A 414 -15.27 9.53 34.04
CA VAL A 414 -14.63 8.21 33.96
C VAL A 414 -13.31 8.27 33.17
N GLU A 415 -13.25 9.09 32.12
CA GLU A 415 -12.02 9.33 31.33
C GLU A 415 -10.92 9.96 32.20
N ASP A 416 -11.27 10.94 33.04
CA ASP A 416 -10.33 11.59 33.95
C ASP A 416 -9.75 10.60 34.99
N MET A 417 -10.57 9.65 35.47
CA MET A 417 -10.15 8.61 36.41
C MET A 417 -9.24 7.57 35.76
N ASP A 418 -9.52 7.17 34.52
CA ASP A 418 -8.64 6.28 33.75
C ASP A 418 -7.27 6.92 33.52
N GLU A 419 -7.22 8.23 33.22
CA GLU A 419 -5.96 8.94 33.03
C GLU A 419 -5.13 8.98 34.33
N GLN A 420 -5.78 9.22 35.47
CA GLN A 420 -5.13 9.20 36.78
C GLN A 420 -4.65 7.79 37.17
N TRP A 421 -5.42 6.75 36.84
CA TRP A 421 -5.04 5.37 37.08
C TRP A 421 -3.86 4.95 36.20
N ALA A 422 -3.86 5.34 34.92
CA ALA A 422 -2.75 5.10 34.00
C ALA A 422 -1.44 5.75 34.48
N LYS A 423 -1.52 6.96 35.07
CA LYS A 423 -0.38 7.62 35.74
C LYS A 423 0.14 6.79 36.92
N LYS A 424 -0.74 6.31 37.81
CA LYS A 424 -0.36 5.48 38.95
C LYS A 424 0.28 4.14 38.58
N VAL A 425 -0.13 3.54 37.45
CA VAL A 425 0.48 2.31 36.93
C VAL A 425 1.86 2.57 36.33
N GLN A 426 2.06 3.73 35.70
CA GLN A 426 3.38 4.15 35.22
C GLN A 426 4.37 4.39 36.37
N ASP A 427 3.89 4.81 37.53
CA ASP A 427 4.72 5.09 38.72
C ASP A 427 5.12 3.82 39.51
N GLY A 428 4.88 2.61 38.97
CA GLY A 428 5.55 1.38 39.42
C GLY A 428 4.83 0.54 40.49
N CYS A 429 3.55 0.80 40.79
CA CYS A 429 2.76 -0.13 41.60
C CYS A 429 2.34 -1.34 40.77
N GLY A 430 3.05 -2.46 40.93
CA GLY A 430 2.77 -3.72 40.24
C GLY A 430 1.37 -4.24 40.53
N ALA A 431 0.55 -4.36 39.50
CA ALA A 431 -0.70 -5.13 39.52
C ALA A 431 -0.77 -5.98 38.25
N GLU A 432 -0.94 -7.29 38.42
CA GLU A 432 -1.24 -8.20 37.32
C GLU A 432 -2.55 -7.77 36.65
N TRP A 433 -2.52 -7.62 35.33
CA TRP A 433 -3.71 -7.48 34.51
C TRP A 433 -4.51 -8.78 34.58
N ILE A 434 -5.68 -8.76 35.23
CA ILE A 434 -6.64 -9.86 35.15
C ILE A 434 -7.45 -9.67 33.87
N ASP A 435 -7.28 -10.57 32.90
CA ASP A 435 -8.19 -10.69 31.75
C ASP A 435 -9.60 -11.05 32.26
N PRO A 436 -10.61 -10.19 32.06
CA PRO A 436 -11.95 -10.38 32.62
C PRO A 436 -12.73 -11.54 31.98
N ARG A 437 -12.13 -12.30 31.05
CA ARG A 437 -12.70 -13.57 30.57
C ARG A 437 -12.45 -14.74 31.52
N PHE A 438 -11.61 -14.58 32.54
CA PHE A 438 -11.23 -15.66 33.46
C PHE A 438 -11.78 -15.51 34.90
N SER A 439 -12.67 -14.55 35.18
CA SER A 439 -13.07 -14.24 36.57
C SER A 439 -14.35 -14.93 37.06
N SER A 440 -14.70 -16.11 36.56
CA SER A 440 -15.89 -16.85 37.04
C SER A 440 -15.62 -18.30 37.45
N GLN A 441 -14.41 -18.66 37.86
CA GLN A 441 -14.19 -19.88 38.64
C GLN A 441 -13.26 -19.63 39.84
N ASP A 442 -13.80 -19.88 41.03
CA ASP A 442 -13.02 -20.25 42.22
C ASP A 442 -12.23 -21.51 41.92
N VAL A 443 -10.88 -21.48 41.98
CA VAL A 443 -10.13 -22.52 42.71
C VAL A 443 -8.72 -22.03 43.10
N THR A 444 -8.53 -21.84 44.41
CA THR A 444 -7.35 -22.15 45.25
C THR A 444 -5.95 -22.21 44.63
N PRO A 445 -5.00 -21.31 44.99
CA PRO A 445 -3.59 -21.53 44.71
C PRO A 445 -2.92 -22.23 45.90
N LYS A 446 -2.83 -23.56 45.89
CA LYS A 446 -1.84 -24.30 46.70
C LYS A 446 -1.36 -25.52 45.92
N ARG A 447 -0.18 -25.40 45.31
CA ARG A 447 0.65 -26.44 44.67
C ARG A 447 -0.01 -27.83 44.60
N ALA A 448 -0.50 -28.23 43.43
CA ALA A 448 -0.79 -29.62 43.12
C ALA A 448 -0.40 -29.95 41.67
N LEU A 449 0.36 -31.03 41.58
CA LEU A 449 0.91 -31.74 40.44
C LEU A 449 -0.16 -32.65 39.81
N TRP A 450 -0.13 -32.78 38.47
CA TRP A 450 -0.66 -33.90 37.65
C TRP A 450 -2.18 -34.16 37.58
N GLY A 451 -2.63 -34.60 36.38
CA GLY A 451 -3.66 -35.64 36.29
C GLY A 451 -4.89 -35.37 35.39
N LEU A 452 -4.83 -35.90 34.16
CA LEU A 452 -5.86 -36.77 33.53
C LEU A 452 -7.30 -36.28 33.31
N PHE A 453 -7.63 -36.12 32.02
CA PHE A 453 -8.74 -36.74 31.26
C PHE A 453 -9.95 -37.41 31.96
N TYR A 454 -11.14 -37.10 31.40
CA TYR A 454 -12.41 -37.88 31.31
C TYR A 454 -13.19 -38.10 32.63
N ASN A 455 -14.54 -38.09 32.74
CA ASN A 455 -15.65 -38.22 31.78
C ASN A 455 -17.03 -38.00 32.47
N ARG A 456 -18.09 -37.94 31.64
CA ARG A 456 -19.49 -38.44 31.80
C ARG A 456 -20.64 -37.53 32.25
N GLN A 457 -21.61 -37.47 31.35
CA GLN A 457 -23.02 -37.83 31.54
C GLN A 457 -23.52 -38.57 30.26
N PRO A 458 -24.61 -39.35 30.30
CA PRO A 458 -24.55 -40.81 30.12
C PRO A 458 -25.26 -41.33 28.87
N PHE A 459 -24.83 -42.50 28.40
CA PHE A 459 -25.67 -43.45 27.66
C PHE A 459 -25.45 -44.86 28.23
N VAL A 460 -26.56 -45.43 28.70
CA VAL A 460 -26.82 -46.82 29.12
C VAL A 460 -27.36 -47.53 27.87
N PHE A 461 -27.14 -48.80 27.52
CA PHE A 461 -26.29 -49.94 27.90
C PHE A 461 -26.43 -50.90 26.69
N GLN A 462 -25.40 -51.65 26.32
CA GLN A 462 -25.56 -53.10 26.18
C GLN A 462 -24.21 -53.81 26.11
N VAL A 463 -24.19 -54.95 26.79
CA VAL A 463 -23.07 -55.77 27.21
C VAL A 463 -22.75 -56.78 26.12
N ASN A 464 -21.46 -57.03 25.83
CA ASN A 464 -20.97 -58.40 25.83
C ASN A 464 -19.45 -58.52 25.98
N SER A 465 -19.10 -59.49 26.81
CA SER A 465 -17.83 -59.87 27.41
C SER A 465 -16.87 -60.61 26.47
N LYS A 466 -15.55 -60.47 26.67
CA LYS A 466 -14.65 -61.53 27.23
C LYS A 466 -13.14 -61.24 27.02
N THR A 467 -12.43 -61.15 28.15
CA THR A 467 -11.10 -61.74 28.52
C THR A 467 -9.84 -61.54 27.66
N LYS A 468 -8.80 -60.90 28.25
CA LYS A 468 -7.48 -61.47 28.69
C LYS A 468 -6.40 -61.31 27.59
N SER A 469 -5.10 -61.09 27.79
CA SER A 469 -4.20 -60.81 28.92
C SER A 469 -2.77 -60.68 28.35
N ASN A 470 -1.96 -59.80 28.93
CA ASN A 470 -0.49 -59.88 29.14
C ASN A 470 0.56 -59.82 28.00
N GLN A 471 1.74 -59.32 28.43
CA GLN A 471 3.11 -59.33 27.88
C GLN A 471 3.44 -58.13 26.95
N LEU A 472 4.27 -57.12 27.32
CA LEU A 472 5.67 -57.07 27.81
C LEU A 472 6.67 -57.85 26.93
N GLU A 473 7.48 -57.10 26.17
CA GLU A 473 8.92 -57.27 25.88
C GLU A 473 9.31 -56.17 24.85
N ASP A 474 10.11 -55.17 25.21
CA ASP A 474 11.58 -55.13 25.12
C ASP A 474 12.13 -55.32 23.69
N THR A 475 12.67 -54.25 23.08
CA THR A 475 14.10 -54.05 22.73
C THR A 475 14.32 -53.02 21.61
N CYS A 476 15.31 -52.13 21.86
CA CYS A 476 16.30 -51.50 20.94
C CYS A 476 15.89 -51.30 19.47
N LEU A 477 15.86 -50.08 18.91
CA LEU A 477 16.97 -49.12 18.70
C LEU A 477 16.40 -47.74 18.33
#